data_AF-X1DNV2-F1
#
_entry.id   AF-X1DNV2-F1
#
_cell.length_a   1.000
_cell.length_b   1.000
_cell.length_c   1.000
_cell.angle_alpha   90.00
_cell.angle_beta   90.00
_cell.angle_gamma   90.00
#
_symmetry.space_group_name_H-M   'P 1'
#
loop_
_entity.id
_entity.type
_entity.pdbx_description
1 polymer ?
#
loop_
_entity_poly.entity_id
_entity_poly.type
_entity_poly.pdbx_seq_one_letter_code
_entity_poly.pdbx_strand_id
1 'polypeptide(L)'
;ESNDARVIVHWRYALIDTHYRQARVDPITKWGDWSDEYYIIYPDGVGIRDITLHSSQPMEPHEFQESIVIIGEGMTPEDVYDLEAVTFFNMKGESYTYSWEIASPKFFLGPNVSWYPFWMYRKGSPQHEYHVKHYGDPSEFGYKDLIPLFKAEKF
;
A
#
# COMPACT_ATOMS: atom_id res chain seq x y z
N GLU A 1 4.72 27.22 -4.66
CA GLU A 1 5.08 27.80 -5.96
C GLU A 1 6.24 27.03 -6.56
N SER A 2 6.13 26.70 -7.85
CA SER A 2 7.18 26.02 -8.62
C SER A 2 8.19 27.04 -9.16
N ASN A 3 9.47 26.66 -9.21
CA ASN A 3 10.57 27.46 -9.73
C ASN A 3 11.75 26.55 -10.11
N ASP A 4 12.86 27.13 -10.54
CA ASP A 4 14.06 26.37 -10.96
C ASP A 4 14.63 25.43 -9.87
N ALA A 5 14.35 25.69 -8.60
CA ALA A 5 14.82 24.85 -7.49
C ALA A 5 13.89 23.66 -7.19
N ARG A 6 12.61 23.71 -7.59
CA ARG A 6 11.62 22.64 -7.34
C ARG A 6 10.33 22.83 -8.11
N VAL A 7 9.69 21.71 -8.45
CA VAL A 7 8.30 21.67 -8.92
C VAL A 7 7.40 21.28 -7.76
N ILE A 8 6.28 21.99 -7.59
CA ILE A 8 5.24 21.65 -6.62
C ILE A 8 3.97 21.27 -7.37
N VAL A 9 3.48 20.06 -7.15
CA VAL A 9 2.19 19.56 -7.65
C VAL A 9 1.25 19.41 -6.47
N HIS A 10 0.14 20.15 -6.50
CA HIS A 10 -0.96 19.95 -5.56
C HIS A 10 -2.01 19.05 -6.21
N TRP A 11 -2.27 17.90 -5.60
CA TRP A 11 -3.32 16.98 -6.00
C TRP A 11 -4.34 16.86 -4.89
N ARG A 12 -5.56 17.33 -5.16
CA ARG A 12 -6.72 17.15 -4.29
C ARG A 12 -7.69 16.15 -4.92
N TYR A 13 -8.10 15.15 -4.16
CA TYR A 13 -9.06 14.14 -4.63
C TYR A 13 -9.93 13.59 -3.50
N ALA A 14 -11.14 13.16 -3.86
CA ALA A 14 -12.04 12.46 -2.95
C ALA A 14 -11.61 10.99 -2.85
N LEU A 15 -11.68 10.41 -1.66
CA LEU A 15 -11.36 8.99 -1.45
C LEU A 15 -12.54 8.13 -1.94
N ILE A 16 -12.54 7.82 -3.23
CA ILE A 16 -13.60 7.10 -3.93
C ILE A 16 -13.07 5.75 -4.43
N ASP A 17 -13.81 4.67 -4.18
CA ASP A 17 -13.48 3.35 -4.70
C ASP A 17 -13.90 3.17 -6.18
N THR A 18 -13.52 2.05 -6.79
CA THR A 18 -13.86 1.72 -8.18
C THR A 18 -15.36 1.55 -8.44
N HIS A 19 -16.18 1.49 -7.39
CA HIS A 19 -17.63 1.40 -7.43
C HIS A 19 -18.29 2.78 -7.21
N TYR A 20 -17.51 3.86 -7.27
CA TYR A 20 -17.95 5.24 -7.05
C TYR A 20 -18.51 5.51 -5.65
N ARG A 21 -18.05 4.76 -4.64
CA ARG A 21 -18.42 4.99 -3.24
C ARG A 21 -17.33 5.80 -2.56
N GLN A 22 -17.70 6.94 -2.01
CA GLN A 22 -16.79 7.76 -1.22
C GLN A 22 -16.66 7.21 0.20
N ALA A 23 -15.45 7.25 0.75
CA ALA A 23 -15.16 6.83 2.12
C ALA A 23 -15.81 7.77 3.15
N ARG A 24 -16.30 7.18 4.25
CA ARG A 24 -16.79 7.84 5.48
C ARG A 24 -17.71 9.04 5.26
N VAL A 25 -18.65 8.91 4.32
CA VAL A 25 -19.67 9.94 4.06
C VAL A 25 -20.53 10.19 5.29
N ASP A 26 -20.50 11.42 5.78
CA ASP A 26 -21.34 11.86 6.88
C ASP A 26 -22.83 11.89 6.47
N PRO A 27 -23.74 11.29 7.24
CA PRO A 27 -25.14 11.14 6.85
C PRO A 27 -25.92 12.45 6.84
N ILE A 28 -25.45 13.50 7.51
CA ILE A 28 -26.11 14.80 7.62
C ILE A 28 -25.60 15.74 6.53
N THR A 29 -24.29 15.97 6.49
CA THR A 29 -23.64 16.92 5.57
C THR A 29 -23.49 16.35 4.17
N LYS A 30 -23.44 15.02 4.02
CA LYS A 30 -23.14 14.29 2.78
C LYS A 30 -21.70 14.44 2.26
N TRP A 31 -20.80 14.97 3.07
CA TRP A 31 -19.37 15.03 2.75
C TRP A 31 -18.69 13.73 3.16
N GLY A 32 -17.88 13.16 2.26
CA GLY A 32 -16.95 12.08 2.60
C GLY A 32 -15.51 12.57 2.69
N ASP A 33 -14.58 11.63 2.80
CA ASP A 33 -13.16 11.94 2.99
C ASP A 33 -12.51 12.49 1.71
N TRP A 34 -11.56 13.41 1.91
CA TRP A 34 -10.72 14.01 0.87
C TRP A 34 -9.25 13.98 1.27
N SER A 35 -8.36 13.84 0.28
CA SER A 35 -6.92 14.01 0.46
C SER A 35 -6.45 15.25 -0.29
N ASP A 36 -5.58 16.01 0.36
CA ASP A 36 -4.75 17.03 -0.27
C ASP A 36 -3.30 16.58 -0.18
N GLU A 37 -2.66 16.41 -1.33
CA GLU A 37 -1.28 15.98 -1.43
C GLU A 37 -0.44 17.01 -2.17
N TYR A 38 0.71 17.36 -1.58
CA TYR A 38 1.71 18.19 -2.20
C TYR A 38 2.94 17.34 -2.51
N TYR A 39 3.22 17.17 -3.79
CA TYR A 39 4.46 16.59 -4.26
C TYR A 39 5.44 17.71 -4.56
N ILE A 40 6.56 17.72 -3.85
CA ILE A 40 7.66 18.65 -4.06
C ILE A 40 8.80 17.86 -4.67
N ILE A 41 9.10 18.12 -5.93
CA ILE A 41 10.07 17.38 -6.72
C ILE A 41 11.26 18.29 -6.99
N TYR A 42 12.45 17.85 -6.59
CA TYR A 42 13.70 18.57 -6.79
C TYR A 42 14.41 18.09 -8.07
N PRO A 43 15.28 18.92 -8.69
CA PRO A 43 15.98 18.58 -9.94
C PRO A 43 16.89 17.34 -9.86
N ASP A 44 17.33 16.96 -8.65
CA ASP A 44 18.15 15.78 -8.37
C ASP A 44 17.34 14.49 -8.20
N GLY A 45 16.00 14.57 -8.36
CA GLY A 45 15.11 13.42 -8.22
C GLY A 45 14.59 13.19 -6.79
N VAL A 46 15.01 13.98 -5.81
CA VAL A 46 14.43 13.90 -4.46
C VAL A 46 12.98 14.38 -4.51
N GLY A 47 12.09 13.61 -3.88
CA GLY A 47 10.67 13.93 -3.76
C GLY A 47 10.23 14.02 -2.29
N ILE A 48 9.46 15.05 -1.95
CA ILE A 48 8.71 15.13 -0.69
C ILE A 48 7.23 14.99 -1.01
N ARG A 49 6.53 14.16 -0.24
CA ARG A 49 5.07 14.02 -0.30
C ARG A 49 4.50 14.47 1.04
N ASP A 50 3.79 15.59 1.04
CA ASP A 50 3.05 16.11 2.20
C ASP A 50 1.57 15.80 2.00
N ILE A 51 0.96 15.10 2.95
CA ILE A 51 -0.38 14.52 2.83
C ILE A 51 -1.24 15.06 3.97
N THR A 52 -2.38 15.65 3.62
CA THR A 52 -3.42 16.04 4.56
C THR A 52 -4.69 15.24 4.27
N LEU A 53 -5.07 14.38 5.20
CA LEU A 53 -6.37 13.70 5.16
C LEU A 53 -7.43 14.57 5.85
N HIS A 54 -8.46 14.92 5.09
CA HIS A 54 -9.69 15.51 5.61
C HIS A 54 -10.71 14.39 5.85
N SER A 55 -10.79 13.92 7.09
CA SER A 55 -11.71 12.86 7.49
C SER A 55 -12.55 13.25 8.70
N SER A 56 -13.79 12.76 8.74
CA SER A 56 -14.65 12.82 9.94
C SER A 56 -14.20 11.86 11.05
N GLN A 57 -13.32 10.91 10.73
CA GLN A 57 -12.83 9.89 11.65
C GLN A 57 -11.30 9.77 11.60
N PRO A 58 -10.53 10.84 11.87
CA PRO A 58 -9.08 10.87 11.64
C PRO A 58 -8.28 9.89 12.51
N MET A 59 -8.88 9.38 13.59
CA MET A 59 -8.24 8.44 14.52
C MET A 59 -8.42 6.96 14.13
N GLU A 60 -9.26 6.67 13.14
CA GLU A 60 -9.42 5.32 12.63
C GLU A 60 -8.16 4.88 11.84
N PRO A 61 -7.98 3.58 11.56
CA PRO A 61 -6.87 3.13 10.74
C PRO A 61 -6.91 3.74 9.33
N HIS A 62 -5.77 4.28 8.89
CA HIS A 62 -5.55 4.82 7.55
C HIS A 62 -4.17 4.39 7.05
N GLU A 63 -4.06 4.22 5.73
CA GLU A 63 -2.80 3.91 5.04
C GLU A 63 -2.32 5.17 4.33
N PHE A 64 -1.18 5.71 4.77
CA PHE A 64 -0.61 6.95 4.23
C PHE A 64 0.50 6.70 3.20
N GLN A 65 1.04 5.48 3.16
CA GLN A 65 2.12 5.11 2.26
C GLN A 65 1.97 3.65 1.83
N GLU A 66 1.82 3.46 0.53
CA GLU A 66 2.06 2.18 -0.15
C GLU A 66 3.14 2.43 -1.20
N SER A 67 4.22 1.66 -1.15
CA SER A 67 5.30 1.74 -2.13
C SER A 67 5.31 0.46 -2.95
N ILE A 68 4.79 0.53 -4.17
CA ILE A 68 4.77 -0.60 -5.11
C ILE A 68 5.98 -0.47 -6.02
N VAL A 69 6.79 -1.51 -6.04
CA VAL A 69 8.00 -1.58 -6.85
C VAL A 69 7.68 -2.19 -8.19
N ILE A 70 8.09 -1.52 -9.27
CA ILE A 70 8.05 -2.11 -10.61
C ILE A 70 9.40 -2.78 -10.87
N ILE A 71 9.39 -4.11 -10.96
CA ILE A 71 10.58 -4.93 -11.19
C ILE A 71 10.59 -5.37 -12.64
N GLY A 72 11.72 -5.19 -13.33
CA GLY A 72 11.90 -5.63 -14.72
C GLY A 72 12.02 -7.16 -14.84
N GLU A 73 11.83 -7.69 -16.05
CA GLU A 73 12.03 -9.11 -16.32
C GLU A 73 13.48 -9.54 -15.96
N GLY A 74 13.60 -10.60 -15.17
CA GLY A 74 14.89 -11.16 -14.75
C GLY A 74 15.58 -10.44 -13.58
N MET A 75 14.99 -9.36 -13.05
CA MET A 75 15.51 -8.64 -11.89
C MET A 75 14.89 -9.17 -10.59
N THR A 76 15.62 -9.02 -9.49
CA THR A 76 15.10 -9.23 -8.13
C THR A 76 14.81 -7.89 -7.45
N PRO A 77 14.03 -7.85 -6.35
CA PRO A 77 13.82 -6.62 -5.59
C PRO A 77 15.12 -5.93 -5.15
N GLU A 78 16.16 -6.71 -4.84
CA GLU A 78 17.48 -6.23 -4.44
C GLU A 78 18.25 -5.56 -5.60
N ASP A 79 17.89 -5.84 -6.85
CA ASP A 79 18.47 -5.16 -8.01
C ASP A 79 17.90 -3.73 -8.20
N VAL A 80 16.79 -3.40 -7.54
CA VAL A 80 16.10 -2.11 -7.67
C VAL A 80 16.00 -1.31 -6.35
N TYR A 81 16.32 -1.93 -5.21
CA TYR A 81 16.32 -1.27 -3.90
C TYR A 81 17.60 -1.51 -3.13
N ASP A 82 18.00 -0.49 -2.37
CA ASP A 82 18.88 -0.70 -1.23
C ASP A 82 18.13 -1.46 -0.14
N LEU A 83 18.80 -2.40 0.54
CA LEU A 83 18.23 -3.12 1.67
C LEU A 83 17.99 -2.19 2.85
N GLU A 84 18.63 -1.01 2.90
CA GLU A 84 18.36 0.08 3.85
C GLU A 84 17.31 1.08 3.32
N ALA A 85 16.17 0.58 2.83
CA ALA A 85 15.22 1.36 2.04
C ALA A 85 14.40 2.42 2.81
N VAL A 86 14.28 2.33 4.14
CA VAL A 86 13.38 3.20 4.90
C VAL A 86 14.06 3.77 6.14
N THR A 87 14.16 5.10 6.17
CA THR A 87 14.64 5.83 7.33
C THR A 87 13.52 6.66 7.93
N PHE A 88 13.21 6.41 9.21
CA PHE A 88 12.31 7.23 9.98
C PHE A 88 13.08 8.33 10.69
N PHE A 89 12.48 9.51 10.76
CA PHE A 89 12.98 10.65 11.51
C PHE A 89 11.89 11.14 12.44
N ASN A 90 12.26 11.65 13.62
CA ASN A 90 11.32 12.34 14.50
C ASN A 90 11.67 13.83 14.62
N MET A 91 10.77 14.59 15.24
CA MET A 91 10.91 16.05 15.39
C MET A 91 12.09 16.48 16.29
N LYS A 92 12.73 15.55 17.01
CA LYS A 92 13.95 15.83 17.79
C LYS A 92 15.22 15.68 16.96
N GLY A 93 15.10 15.28 15.69
CA GLY A 93 16.23 15.00 14.81
C GLY A 93 16.82 13.60 15.01
N GLU A 94 16.17 12.72 15.76
CA GLU A 94 16.59 11.33 15.88
C GLU A 94 16.11 10.56 14.65
N SER A 95 16.93 9.63 14.16
CA SER A 95 16.62 8.83 12.99
C SER A 95 16.90 7.35 13.22
N TYR A 96 16.16 6.50 12.51
CA TYR A 96 16.41 5.07 12.49
C TYR A 96 16.17 4.52 11.08
N THR A 97 17.16 3.79 10.56
CA THR A 97 17.10 3.13 9.26
C THR A 97 16.75 1.66 9.47
N TYR A 98 15.72 1.21 8.78
CA TYR A 98 15.34 -0.20 8.73
C TYR A 98 16.10 -0.89 7.60
N SER A 99 16.67 -2.06 7.90
CA SER A 99 17.31 -2.94 6.92
C SER A 99 16.54 -4.25 6.77
N TRP A 100 16.45 -4.73 5.53
CA TRP A 100 15.81 -6.00 5.17
C TRP A 100 16.82 -7.14 4.91
N GLU A 101 18.11 -6.91 5.16
CA GLU A 101 19.19 -7.87 4.88
C GLU A 101 19.01 -9.23 5.57
N ILE A 102 18.49 -9.24 6.80
CA ILE A 102 18.34 -10.48 7.58
C ILE A 102 16.93 -11.07 7.45
N ALA A 103 15.89 -10.23 7.58
CA ALA A 103 14.48 -10.58 7.40
C ALA A 103 13.60 -9.33 7.53
N SER A 104 12.36 -9.38 7.01
CA SER A 104 11.34 -8.37 7.32
C SER A 104 11.10 -8.27 8.83
N PRO A 105 10.96 -7.06 9.43
CA PRO A 105 10.61 -6.91 10.84
C PRO A 105 9.32 -7.68 11.17
N LYS A 106 9.37 -8.55 12.19
CA LYS A 106 8.30 -9.53 12.50
C LYS A 106 6.93 -8.92 12.89
N PHE A 107 6.83 -7.59 12.98
CA PHE A 107 5.69 -6.87 13.57
C PHE A 107 4.64 -6.37 12.56
N PHE A 108 4.86 -6.49 11.25
CA PHE A 108 3.96 -5.97 10.21
C PHE A 108 3.11 -7.04 9.51
N LEU A 109 2.33 -7.82 10.26
CA LEU A 109 1.48 -8.89 9.71
C LEU A 109 0.00 -8.63 9.98
N GLY A 110 -0.64 -7.84 9.12
CA GLY A 110 -2.09 -7.56 9.15
C GLY A 110 -2.91 -8.44 8.19
N PRO A 111 -4.21 -8.67 8.46
CA PRO A 111 -5.11 -9.42 7.56
C PRO A 111 -5.73 -8.49 6.50
N ASN A 112 -5.27 -8.56 5.26
CA ASN A 112 -5.85 -7.84 4.12
C ASN A 112 -6.17 -8.81 2.95
N VAL A 113 -7.11 -8.48 2.06
CA VAL A 113 -7.49 -9.36 0.93
C VAL A 113 -6.36 -9.44 -0.11
N SER A 114 -5.59 -8.37 -0.29
CA SER A 114 -4.33 -8.37 -1.06
C SER A 114 -3.30 -9.35 -0.49
N TRP A 115 -3.42 -9.71 0.79
CA TRP A 115 -2.58 -10.70 1.48
C TRP A 115 -3.19 -12.10 1.50
N TYR A 116 -4.25 -12.36 0.73
CA TYR A 116 -4.76 -13.72 0.53
C TYR A 116 -3.66 -14.73 0.15
N PRO A 117 -2.72 -14.43 -0.77
CA PRO A 117 -1.62 -15.35 -1.12
C PRO A 117 -0.77 -15.74 0.08
N PHE A 118 -0.63 -14.85 1.06
CA PHE A 118 0.17 -15.07 2.25
C PHE A 118 -0.60 -15.84 3.33
N TRP A 119 -1.83 -15.42 3.63
CA TRP A 119 -2.63 -16.03 4.69
C TRP A 119 -3.18 -17.40 4.30
N MET A 120 -3.42 -17.68 3.01
CA MET A 120 -3.94 -18.99 2.59
C MET A 120 -3.02 -20.17 2.93
N TYR A 121 -1.71 -19.96 3.14
CA TYR A 121 -0.78 -21.02 3.57
C TYR A 121 -0.69 -21.17 5.10
N ARG A 122 -1.37 -20.32 5.88
CA ARG A 122 -1.30 -20.31 7.35
C ARG A 122 -2.55 -20.95 7.95
N LYS A 123 -2.40 -22.17 8.45
CA LYS A 123 -3.47 -22.94 9.11
C LYS A 123 -4.13 -22.13 10.24
N GLY A 124 -5.46 -22.16 10.29
CA GLY A 124 -6.28 -21.42 11.27
C GLY A 124 -6.54 -19.95 10.91
N SER A 125 -6.03 -19.44 9.79
CA SER A 125 -6.49 -18.15 9.27
C SER A 125 -7.81 -18.30 8.52
N PRO A 126 -8.69 -17.27 8.51
CA PRO A 126 -9.92 -17.29 7.73
C PRO A 126 -9.68 -17.55 6.22
N GLN A 127 -8.56 -17.05 5.67
CA GLN A 127 -8.18 -17.24 4.28
C GLN A 127 -7.78 -18.68 3.99
N HIS A 128 -7.04 -19.33 4.88
CA HIS A 128 -6.69 -20.74 4.74
C HIS A 128 -7.94 -21.62 4.78
N GLU A 129 -8.85 -21.38 5.74
CA GLU A 129 -10.11 -22.12 5.84
C GLU A 129 -10.98 -21.95 4.59
N TYR A 130 -11.06 -20.71 4.08
CA TYR A 130 -11.74 -20.44 2.82
C TYR A 130 -11.09 -21.16 1.64
N HIS A 131 -9.75 -21.14 1.55
CA HIS A 131 -9.01 -21.77 0.47
C HIS A 131 -9.23 -23.29 0.45
N VAL A 132 -9.06 -23.94 1.61
CA VAL A 132 -9.28 -25.39 1.77
C VAL A 132 -10.71 -25.77 1.40
N LYS A 133 -11.70 -24.97 1.80
CA LYS A 133 -13.11 -25.25 1.50
C LYS A 133 -13.46 -25.18 0.01
N HIS A 134 -12.83 -24.31 -0.77
CA HIS A 134 -13.22 -24.04 -2.16
C HIS A 134 -12.27 -24.62 -3.22
N TYR A 135 -10.97 -24.74 -2.89
CA TYR A 135 -9.93 -25.11 -3.86
C TYR A 135 -9.12 -26.34 -3.44
N GLY A 136 -9.12 -26.71 -2.14
CA GLY A 136 -8.35 -27.84 -1.60
C GLY A 136 -7.13 -27.41 -0.81
N ASP A 137 -6.25 -28.35 -0.45
CA ASP A 137 -5.07 -28.03 0.36
C ASP A 137 -4.12 -27.09 -0.42
N PRO A 138 -3.65 -25.98 0.18
CA PRO A 138 -2.73 -25.04 -0.47
C PRO A 138 -1.44 -25.65 -1.00
N SER A 139 -1.02 -26.81 -0.49
CA SER A 139 0.14 -27.56 -0.97
C SER A 139 -0.12 -28.31 -2.28
N GLU A 140 -1.38 -28.61 -2.59
CA GLU A 140 -1.80 -29.25 -3.84
C GLU A 140 -2.30 -28.22 -4.86
N PHE A 141 -3.06 -27.23 -4.39
CA PHE A 141 -3.60 -26.15 -5.20
C PHE A 141 -3.20 -24.79 -4.58
N GLY A 142 -2.20 -24.14 -5.14
CA GLY A 142 -1.60 -22.93 -4.56
C GLY A 142 -2.14 -21.62 -5.16
N TYR A 143 -1.66 -20.49 -4.64
CA TYR A 143 -2.02 -19.17 -5.20
C TYR A 143 -1.67 -19.05 -6.69
N LYS A 144 -0.54 -19.63 -7.11
CA LYS A 144 -0.11 -19.68 -8.52
C LYS A 144 -1.16 -20.31 -9.45
N ASP A 145 -1.98 -21.22 -8.93
CA ASP A 145 -2.97 -21.97 -9.70
C ASP A 145 -4.29 -21.19 -9.84
N LEU A 146 -4.48 -20.11 -9.07
CA LEU A 146 -5.59 -19.16 -9.24
C LEU A 146 -5.32 -18.16 -10.38
N ILE A 147 -4.05 -17.85 -10.67
CA ILE A 147 -3.69 -16.82 -11.66
C ILE A 147 -4.28 -17.13 -13.06
N PRO A 148 -4.17 -18.37 -13.59
CA PRO A 148 -4.76 -18.69 -14.90
C PRO A 148 -6.29 -18.70 -14.93
N LEU A 149 -6.96 -18.70 -13.77
CA LEU A 149 -8.42 -18.65 -13.68
C LEU A 149 -8.96 -17.24 -13.88
N PHE A 150 -8.12 -16.22 -13.73
CA PHE A 150 -8.51 -14.84 -13.98
C PHE A 150 -8.54 -14.56 -15.49
N LYS A 151 -9.73 -14.69 -16.09
CA LYS A 151 -9.94 -14.53 -17.53
C LYS A 151 -10.46 -13.14 -17.94
N ALA A 152 -10.80 -12.30 -16.97
CA ALA A 152 -11.32 -10.95 -17.19
C ALA A 152 -12.48 -10.86 -18.22
N GLU A 153 -13.32 -11.89 -18.38
CA GLU A 153 -14.30 -12.03 -19.49
C GLU A 153 -15.38 -10.92 -19.58
N LYS A 154 -15.43 -10.01 -18.60
CA LYS A 154 -16.37 -8.88 -18.52
C LYS A 154 -15.69 -7.51 -18.56
N PHE A 155 -14.39 -7.49 -18.88
CA PHE A 155 -13.60 -6.30 -19.16
C PHE A 155 -13.15 -6.30 -20.62
#